data_AF-A0A942TDW0-F1
#
_entry.id   AF-A0A942TDW0-F1
#
_cell.length_a   1.000
_cell.length_b   1.000
_cell.length_c   1.000
_cell.angle_alpha   90.00
_cell.angle_beta   90.00
_cell.angle_gamma   90.00
#
_symmetry.space_group_name_H-M   'P 1'
#
loop_
_entity.id
_entity.type
_entity.pdbx_description
1 polymer ?
#
loop_
_entity_poly.entity_id
_entity_poly.type
_entity_poly.pdbx_seq_one_letter_code
_entity_poly.pdbx_strand_id
1 'polypeptide(L)'
;MSNQLLNGKKFPRFELNSDQRNRILQQLNTFSSPRKHRFARNRFMPVISGLALFIMFSVISVYSYSIITGENLFGFGSANDPFENFTINLPSNVKMEKQEDGTIWFIRDGEYVGGIKVVTDKEINMNLDSVFETMEMKGMHHPTIRKLNHVKTENIIQINHFYVTIDGKDERYDVYFHWPAFELKDAILIMRTFEIHQ
;
A
#
# COMPACT_ATOMS: atom_id res chain seq x y z
N MET A 1 53.10 -1.93 82.75
CA MET A 1 52.62 -3.22 83.29
C MET A 1 51.28 -2.98 83.97
N SER A 2 50.19 -3.52 83.44
CA SER A 2 48.90 -3.69 84.16
C SER A 2 48.01 -4.63 83.36
N ASN A 3 47.73 -5.80 83.94
CA ASN A 3 46.70 -6.76 83.49
C ASN A 3 45.37 -6.37 84.13
N GLN A 4 44.33 -6.04 83.36
CA GLN A 4 42.94 -6.10 83.84
C GLN A 4 41.96 -6.58 82.75
N LEU A 5 41.69 -7.88 82.84
CA LEU A 5 40.47 -8.63 82.56
C LEU A 5 39.24 -7.80 82.11
N LEU A 6 38.80 -8.00 80.86
CA LEU A 6 37.49 -7.58 80.39
C LEU A 6 36.40 -8.48 80.97
N ASN A 7 35.85 -7.98 82.07
CA ASN A 7 34.69 -8.43 82.80
C ASN A 7 33.48 -8.67 81.86
N GLY A 8 32.88 -9.86 81.94
CA GLY A 8 31.72 -10.27 81.13
C GLY A 8 30.51 -9.38 81.38
N LYS A 9 30.24 -8.45 80.45
CA LYS A 9 29.01 -7.66 80.44
C LYS A 9 27.86 -8.55 79.96
N LYS A 10 27.05 -9.05 80.90
CA LYS A 10 25.77 -9.72 80.63
C LYS A 10 24.85 -8.73 79.90
N PHE A 11 24.26 -9.17 78.78
CA PHE A 11 23.27 -8.38 78.05
C PHE A 11 22.05 -8.12 78.95
N PRO A 12 21.52 -6.88 78.98
CA PRO A 12 20.29 -6.59 79.70
C PRO A 12 19.14 -7.38 79.06
N ARG A 13 18.49 -8.23 79.86
CA ARG A 13 17.24 -8.87 79.47
C ARG A 13 16.13 -7.87 79.67
N PHE A 14 15.56 -7.38 78.59
CA PHE A 14 14.34 -6.57 78.63
C PHE A 14 13.15 -7.54 78.67
N GLU A 15 12.44 -7.59 79.79
CA GLU A 15 11.15 -8.26 79.87
C GLU A 15 10.09 -7.33 79.25
N LEU A 16 9.52 -7.77 78.13
CA LEU A 16 8.48 -7.03 77.45
C LEU A 16 7.18 -7.14 78.24
N ASN A 17 6.55 -6.00 78.54
CA ASN A 17 5.22 -5.97 79.14
C ASN A 17 4.19 -6.60 78.16
N SER A 18 3.11 -7.18 78.68
CA SER A 18 2.04 -7.81 77.91
C SER A 18 1.50 -6.92 76.79
N ASP A 19 1.38 -5.62 77.05
CA ASP A 19 0.95 -4.63 76.05
C ASP A 19 1.96 -4.42 74.91
N GLN A 20 3.25 -4.41 75.23
CA GLN A 20 4.32 -4.29 74.22
C GLN A 20 4.40 -5.57 73.38
N ARG A 21 4.25 -6.73 74.02
CA ARG A 21 4.20 -8.03 73.34
C ARG A 21 3.02 -8.10 72.38
N ASN A 22 1.84 -7.64 72.78
CA ASN A 22 0.65 -7.62 71.94
C ASN A 22 0.79 -6.65 70.76
N ARG A 23 1.42 -5.48 70.95
CA ARG A 23 1.73 -4.56 69.83
C ARG A 23 2.70 -5.16 68.83
N ILE A 24 3.75 -5.84 69.30
CA ILE A 24 4.73 -6.50 68.43
C ILE A 24 4.06 -7.66 67.67
N LEU A 25 3.21 -8.45 68.33
CA LEU A 25 2.45 -9.52 67.68
C LEU A 25 1.46 -8.99 66.64
N GLN A 26 0.78 -7.87 66.92
CA GLN A 26 -0.09 -7.21 65.94
C GLN A 26 0.72 -6.68 64.74
N GLN A 27 1.88 -6.07 64.96
CA GLN A 27 2.75 -5.62 63.88
C GLN A 27 3.26 -6.80 63.05
N LEU A 28 3.75 -7.88 63.68
CA LEU A 28 4.19 -9.09 62.99
C LEU A 28 3.07 -9.73 62.16
N ASN A 29 1.85 -9.81 62.69
CA ASN A 29 0.69 -10.32 61.95
C ASN A 29 0.27 -9.42 60.78
N THR A 30 0.58 -8.12 60.85
CA THR A 30 0.31 -7.18 59.74
C THR A 30 1.35 -7.35 58.62
N PHE A 31 2.60 -7.71 58.97
CA PHE A 31 3.68 -7.98 58.00
C PHE A 31 3.69 -9.41 57.44
N SER A 32 3.04 -10.37 58.10
CA SER A 32 2.99 -11.78 57.67
C SER A 32 1.84 -12.13 56.73
N SER A 33 0.99 -11.16 56.34
CA SER A 33 0.03 -11.42 55.26
C SER A 33 0.79 -11.52 53.92
N PRO A 34 0.74 -12.65 53.20
CA PRO A 34 1.23 -12.65 51.84
C PRO A 34 0.29 -11.73 51.06
N ARG A 35 0.76 -10.52 50.73
CA ARG A 35 0.20 -9.73 49.64
C ARG A 35 0.12 -10.69 48.45
N LYS A 36 -1.09 -11.15 48.13
CA LYS A 36 -1.41 -11.73 46.83
C LYS A 36 -1.26 -10.61 45.80
N HIS A 37 -0.01 -10.25 45.52
CA HIS A 37 0.33 -9.46 44.35
C HIS A 37 -0.05 -10.34 43.17
N ARG A 38 -1.05 -9.86 42.44
CA ARG A 38 -1.55 -10.41 41.18
C ARG A 38 -0.38 -10.58 40.20
N PHE A 39 0.33 -11.69 40.28
CA PHE A 39 1.17 -12.21 39.19
C PHE A 39 0.31 -12.95 38.18
N ALA A 40 -0.76 -12.28 37.73
CA ALA A 40 -1.59 -12.70 36.61
C ALA A 40 -1.50 -11.64 35.50
N ARG A 41 -0.29 -11.12 35.26
CA ARG A 41 0.00 -10.25 34.12
C ARG A 41 1.08 -10.95 33.31
N ASN A 42 0.73 -11.38 32.09
CA ASN A 42 1.62 -11.81 31.01
C ASN A 42 1.86 -13.33 30.80
N ARG A 43 0.90 -14.22 31.06
CA ARG A 43 0.90 -15.54 30.39
C ARG A 43 0.20 -15.57 29.03
N PHE A 44 -0.44 -14.48 28.62
CA PHE A 44 -1.14 -14.36 27.32
C PHE A 44 -0.37 -13.56 26.26
N MET A 45 0.77 -12.93 26.60
CA MET A 45 1.57 -12.19 25.61
C MET A 45 2.20 -13.03 24.49
N PRO A 46 2.72 -14.27 24.70
CA PRO A 46 3.34 -15.01 23.60
C PRO A 46 2.33 -15.55 22.58
N VAL A 47 1.07 -15.74 22.99
CA VAL A 47 -0.01 -16.22 22.09
C VAL A 47 -0.50 -15.08 21.19
N ILE A 48 -0.65 -13.87 21.76
CA ILE A 48 -1.03 -12.67 20.99
C ILE A 48 0.08 -12.29 20.00
N SER A 49 1.35 -12.40 20.39
CA SER A 49 2.46 -12.16 19.46
C SER A 49 2.54 -13.21 18.35
N GLY A 50 2.26 -14.49 18.67
CA GLY A 50 2.20 -15.55 17.68
C GLY A 50 1.07 -15.36 16.66
N LEU A 51 -0.12 -14.96 17.13
CA LEU A 51 -1.24 -14.65 16.24
C LEU A 51 -0.96 -13.43 15.36
N ALA A 52 -0.38 -12.37 15.92
CA ALA A 52 -0.01 -11.18 15.16
C ALA A 52 1.05 -11.50 14.08
N LEU A 53 2.05 -12.31 14.41
CA LEU A 53 3.05 -12.78 13.45
C LEU A 53 2.41 -13.65 12.37
N PHE A 54 1.53 -14.59 12.75
CA PHE A 54 0.85 -15.45 11.79
C PHE A 54 -0.01 -14.63 10.81
N ILE A 55 -0.76 -13.63 11.31
CA ILE A 55 -1.51 -12.71 10.46
C ILE A 55 -0.57 -11.94 9.54
N MET A 56 0.53 -11.40 10.06
CA MET A 56 1.49 -10.65 9.26
C MET A 56 2.12 -11.52 8.15
N PHE A 57 2.57 -12.73 8.48
CA PHE A 57 3.10 -13.69 7.50
C PHE A 57 2.05 -14.12 6.48
N SER A 58 0.79 -14.26 6.89
CA SER A 58 -0.30 -14.61 5.98
C SER A 58 -0.56 -13.47 5.00
N VAL A 59 -0.61 -12.22 5.48
CA VAL A 59 -0.77 -11.03 4.63
C VAL A 59 0.40 -10.90 3.65
N ILE A 60 1.65 -11.05 4.12
CA ILE A 60 2.84 -10.99 3.26
C ILE A 60 2.84 -12.13 2.24
N SER A 61 2.43 -13.34 2.61
CA SER A 61 2.40 -14.49 1.71
C SER A 61 1.35 -14.33 0.61
N VAL A 62 0.14 -13.88 0.98
CA VAL A 62 -0.93 -13.61 0.02
C VAL A 62 -0.55 -12.43 -0.89
N TYR A 63 0.06 -11.38 -0.35
CA TYR A 63 0.56 -10.24 -1.13
C TYR A 63 1.67 -10.66 -2.11
N SER A 64 2.63 -11.46 -1.65
CA SER A 64 3.70 -11.97 -2.53
C SER A 64 3.16 -12.89 -3.62
N TYR A 65 2.18 -13.74 -3.29
CA TYR A 65 1.50 -14.57 -4.27
C TYR A 65 0.75 -13.71 -5.30
N SER A 66 0.02 -12.68 -4.88
CA SER A 66 -0.69 -11.78 -5.81
C SER A 66 0.25 -11.04 -6.77
N ILE A 67 1.47 -10.68 -6.33
CA ILE A 67 2.47 -10.08 -7.23
C ILE A 67 2.97 -11.09 -8.27
N ILE A 68 3.11 -12.36 -7.90
CA ILE A 68 3.65 -13.40 -8.78
C ILE A 68 2.59 -13.89 -9.77
N THR A 69 1.33 -14.05 -9.35
CA THR A 69 0.26 -14.62 -10.19
C THR A 69 -0.62 -13.56 -10.85
N GLY A 70 -0.52 -12.30 -10.45
CA GLY A 70 -1.40 -11.23 -10.92
C GLY A 70 -2.85 -11.32 -10.41
N GLU A 71 -3.15 -12.30 -9.55
CA GLU A 71 -4.48 -12.48 -8.96
C GLU A 71 -4.62 -11.68 -7.64
N ASN A 72 -5.50 -10.69 -7.63
CA ASN A 72 -5.83 -9.92 -6.43
C ASN A 72 -6.75 -10.72 -5.48
N LEU A 73 -6.15 -11.50 -4.57
CA LEU A 73 -6.84 -12.32 -3.57
C LEU A 73 -7.55 -11.54 -2.45
N PHE A 74 -7.17 -10.28 -2.22
CA PHE A 74 -7.94 -9.35 -1.40
C PHE A 74 -8.71 -8.45 -2.36
N GLY A 75 -10.04 -8.49 -2.35
CA GLY A 75 -10.96 -7.83 -3.29
C GLY A 75 -10.91 -6.28 -3.35
N PHE A 76 -9.73 -5.67 -3.24
CA PHE A 76 -9.42 -4.38 -3.81
C PHE A 76 -9.13 -4.60 -5.30
N GLY A 77 -10.19 -4.53 -6.12
CA GLY A 77 -10.10 -4.53 -7.59
C GLY A 77 -9.53 -5.82 -8.18
N SER A 78 -10.33 -6.89 -8.23
CA SER A 78 -9.97 -8.07 -9.03
C SER A 78 -9.93 -7.70 -10.51
N ALA A 79 -8.82 -8.08 -11.12
CA ALA A 79 -8.63 -8.34 -12.54
C ALA A 79 -9.88 -8.97 -13.18
N ASN A 80 -10.68 -8.14 -13.84
CA ASN A 80 -11.28 -8.53 -15.09
C ASN A 80 -10.34 -7.97 -16.14
N ASP A 81 -9.83 -8.80 -17.05
CA ASP A 81 -9.01 -8.39 -18.18
C ASP A 81 -9.67 -7.16 -18.85
N PRO A 82 -9.22 -5.91 -18.59
CA PRO A 82 -9.89 -4.73 -19.13
C PRO A 82 -9.82 -4.71 -20.65
N PHE A 83 -8.92 -5.52 -21.21
CA PHE A 83 -8.45 -5.46 -22.57
C PHE A 83 -9.33 -6.22 -23.58
N GLU A 84 -10.38 -6.93 -23.14
CA GLU A 84 -11.34 -7.58 -24.05
C GLU A 84 -12.54 -6.69 -24.43
N ASN A 85 -12.69 -5.53 -23.79
CA ASN A 85 -13.89 -4.73 -23.86
C ASN A 85 -13.72 -3.43 -24.65
N PHE A 86 -12.79 -3.36 -25.60
CA PHE A 86 -12.68 -2.20 -26.47
C PHE A 86 -12.28 -2.56 -27.89
N THR A 87 -12.61 -1.68 -28.83
CA THR A 87 -12.12 -1.71 -30.20
C THR A 87 -11.52 -0.36 -30.57
N ILE A 88 -10.48 -0.38 -31.40
CA ILE A 88 -9.81 0.81 -31.93
C ILE A 88 -9.25 0.48 -33.31
N ASN A 89 -9.47 1.36 -34.29
CA ASN A 89 -8.94 1.20 -35.63
C ASN A 89 -7.61 1.94 -35.75
N LEU A 90 -6.52 1.17 -35.76
CA LEU A 90 -5.18 1.69 -36.01
C LEU A 90 -4.83 1.59 -37.51
N PRO A 91 -3.92 2.45 -38.01
CA PRO A 91 -3.36 2.31 -39.35
C PRO A 91 -2.74 0.91 -39.56
N SER A 92 -2.80 0.39 -40.78
CA SER A 92 -2.37 -0.99 -41.10
C SER A 92 -0.88 -1.29 -40.82
N ASN A 93 -0.05 -0.25 -40.69
CA ASN A 93 1.36 -0.37 -40.34
C ASN A 93 1.63 -0.32 -38.83
N VAL A 94 0.58 -0.30 -38.00
CA VAL A 94 0.68 -0.29 -36.54
C VAL A 94 0.11 -1.59 -36.00
N LYS A 95 0.85 -2.26 -35.14
CA LYS A 95 0.45 -3.48 -34.44
C LYS A 95 0.17 -3.19 -32.97
N MET A 96 -0.72 -3.97 -32.37
CA MET A 96 -0.96 -3.98 -30.94
C MET A 96 -0.27 -5.17 -30.29
N GLU A 97 0.52 -4.93 -29.24
CA GLU A 97 1.20 -5.97 -28.47
C GLU A 97 0.82 -5.85 -27.00
N LYS A 98 0.14 -6.87 -26.46
CA LYS A 98 -0.21 -6.94 -25.04
C LYS A 98 1.03 -7.30 -24.21
N GLN A 99 1.27 -6.51 -23.18
CA GLN A 99 2.35 -6.71 -22.22
C GLN A 99 1.87 -7.54 -21.02
N GLU A 100 2.80 -8.08 -20.25
CA GLU A 100 2.50 -8.88 -19.05
C GLU A 100 1.77 -8.07 -17.96
N ASP A 101 2.01 -6.75 -17.90
CA ASP A 101 1.33 -5.83 -16.97
C ASP A 101 -0.08 -5.42 -17.42
N GLY A 102 -0.54 -5.96 -18.56
CA GLY A 102 -1.82 -5.63 -19.18
C GLY A 102 -1.75 -4.49 -20.18
N THR A 103 -0.73 -3.63 -20.16
CA THR A 103 -0.61 -2.52 -21.11
C THR A 103 -0.60 -3.02 -22.55
N ILE A 104 -1.26 -2.32 -23.46
CA ILE A 104 -1.18 -2.59 -24.90
C ILE A 104 -0.25 -1.56 -25.53
N TRP A 105 0.80 -2.04 -26.19
CA TRP A 105 1.72 -1.21 -26.93
C TRP A 105 1.32 -1.10 -28.39
N PHE A 106 1.42 0.11 -28.93
CA PHE A 106 1.35 0.37 -30.35
C PHE A 106 2.76 0.33 -30.92
N ILE A 107 3.01 -0.61 -31.82
CA ILE A 107 4.30 -0.82 -32.46
C ILE A 107 4.20 -0.49 -33.94
N ARG A 108 5.06 0.41 -34.43
CA ARG A 108 5.21 0.74 -35.85
C ARG A 108 6.66 0.57 -36.25
N ASP A 109 6.92 -0.20 -37.29
CA ASP A 109 8.27 -0.44 -37.82
C ASP A 109 9.28 -0.93 -36.74
N GLY A 110 8.80 -1.63 -35.72
CA GLY A 110 9.60 -2.13 -34.59
C GLY A 110 9.80 -1.14 -33.44
N GLU A 111 9.24 0.06 -33.54
CA GLU A 111 9.34 1.11 -32.52
C GLU A 111 8.04 1.28 -31.72
N TYR A 112 8.21 1.67 -30.46
CA TYR A 112 7.13 1.96 -29.54
C TYR A 112 6.56 3.38 -29.73
N VAL A 113 5.33 3.46 -30.25
CA VAL A 113 4.74 4.73 -30.73
C VAL A 113 3.51 5.20 -29.94
N GLY A 114 3.15 4.48 -28.87
CA GLY A 114 2.00 4.80 -28.03
C GLY A 114 1.40 3.56 -27.40
N GLY A 115 0.26 3.68 -26.73
CA GLY A 115 -0.38 2.52 -26.14
C GLY A 115 -1.70 2.82 -25.46
N ILE A 116 -2.24 1.78 -24.80
CA ILE A 116 -3.46 1.82 -24.00
C ILE A 116 -3.15 1.17 -22.66
N LYS A 117 -3.53 1.84 -21.58
CA LYS A 117 -3.55 1.27 -20.24
C LYS A 117 -4.77 1.77 -19.47
N VAL A 118 -5.16 1.05 -18.43
CA VAL A 118 -6.14 1.52 -17.48
C VAL A 118 -5.42 2.33 -16.40
N VAL A 119 -5.97 3.48 -16.05
CA VAL A 119 -5.43 4.37 -15.02
C VAL A 119 -6.54 4.86 -14.10
N THR A 120 -6.17 5.12 -12.86
CA THR A 120 -7.07 5.75 -11.88
C THR A 120 -6.97 7.28 -11.95
N ASP A 121 -8.01 7.98 -11.50
CA ASP A 121 -8.01 9.45 -11.41
C ASP A 121 -6.84 9.98 -10.54
N LYS A 122 -6.40 9.20 -9.55
CA LYS A 122 -5.23 9.54 -8.73
C LYS A 122 -3.95 9.56 -9.55
N GLU A 123 -3.72 8.57 -10.40
CA GLU A 123 -2.53 8.49 -11.27
C GLU A 123 -2.53 9.58 -12.33
N ILE A 124 -3.70 9.91 -12.91
CA ILE A 124 -3.85 11.01 -13.87
C ILE A 124 -3.46 12.37 -13.26
N ASN A 125 -3.73 12.56 -11.96
CA ASN A 125 -3.47 13.81 -11.24
C ASN A 125 -2.08 13.88 -10.59
N MET A 126 -1.38 12.76 -10.44
CA MET A 126 0.01 12.77 -9.95
C MET A 126 1.01 13.28 -11.00
N ASN A 127 0.66 13.26 -12.28
CA ASN A 127 1.52 13.67 -13.39
C ASN A 127 1.34 15.14 -13.85
N LEU A 128 0.86 16.04 -12.97
CA LEU A 128 0.50 17.41 -13.36
C LEU A 128 1.68 18.30 -13.79
N ASP A 129 2.90 18.01 -13.31
CA ASP A 129 4.07 18.90 -13.51
C ASP A 129 4.57 18.96 -14.96
N SER A 130 4.12 18.05 -15.83
CA SER A 130 4.52 17.98 -17.26
C SER A 130 3.37 18.25 -18.24
N VAL A 131 2.19 18.58 -17.74
CA VAL A 131 1.00 18.83 -18.56
C VAL A 131 1.03 20.25 -19.13
N PHE A 132 1.12 20.34 -20.45
CA PHE A 132 1.12 21.62 -21.17
C PHE A 132 -0.30 22.12 -21.46
N GLU A 133 -1.20 21.20 -21.80
CA GLU A 133 -2.57 21.53 -22.18
C GLU A 133 -3.53 20.44 -21.71
N THR A 134 -4.72 20.82 -21.26
CA THR A 134 -5.83 19.90 -20.98
C THR A 134 -7.07 20.39 -21.72
N MET A 135 -7.73 19.51 -22.46
CA MET A 135 -8.90 19.85 -23.28
C MET A 135 -9.95 18.75 -23.24
N GLU A 136 -11.21 19.12 -23.05
CA GLU A 136 -12.33 18.19 -23.23
C GLU A 136 -12.60 17.98 -24.73
N MET A 137 -12.66 16.72 -25.15
CA MET A 137 -12.81 16.35 -26.56
C MET A 137 -14.28 16.19 -26.93
N LYS A 138 -14.74 16.97 -27.91
CA LYS A 138 -16.10 16.87 -28.45
C LYS A 138 -16.17 15.87 -29.60
N GLY A 139 -17.32 15.19 -29.73
CA GLY A 139 -17.59 14.27 -30.84
C GLY A 139 -16.86 12.92 -30.75
N MET A 140 -16.48 12.50 -29.54
CA MET A 140 -16.00 11.15 -29.24
C MET A 140 -17.18 10.26 -28.84
N HIS A 141 -17.05 8.94 -29.02
CA HIS A 141 -18.07 7.97 -28.59
C HIS A 141 -18.29 7.98 -27.07
N HIS A 142 -17.22 8.23 -26.32
CA HIS A 142 -17.20 8.25 -24.86
C HIS A 142 -16.63 9.58 -24.35
N PRO A 143 -17.04 10.07 -23.16
CA PRO A 143 -16.45 11.27 -22.57
C PRO A 143 -14.92 11.15 -22.48
N THR A 144 -14.22 12.09 -23.10
CA THR A 144 -12.78 12.01 -23.30
C THR A 144 -12.10 13.34 -22.96
N ILE A 145 -11.04 13.28 -22.15
CA ILE A 145 -10.18 14.43 -21.85
C ILE A 145 -8.82 14.19 -22.49
N ARG A 146 -8.34 15.13 -23.29
CA ARG A 146 -6.98 15.12 -23.82
C ARG A 146 -6.04 15.87 -22.88
N LYS A 147 -4.87 15.31 -22.58
CA LYS A 147 -3.73 16.03 -22.01
C LYS A 147 -2.52 15.95 -22.95
N LEU A 148 -1.82 17.06 -23.12
CA LEU A 148 -0.56 17.11 -23.85
C LEU A 148 0.60 17.17 -22.87
N ASN A 149 1.50 16.19 -22.95
CA ASN A 149 2.73 16.17 -22.17
C ASN A 149 3.91 16.45 -23.10
N HIS A 150 4.79 17.37 -22.70
CA HIS A 150 6.06 17.58 -23.39
C HIS A 150 7.12 16.67 -22.79
N VAL A 151 7.77 15.87 -23.64
CA VAL A 151 8.83 14.94 -23.22
C VAL A 151 10.11 15.34 -23.95
N LYS A 152 11.26 15.19 -23.28
CA LYS A 152 12.58 15.46 -23.88
C LYS A 152 13.39 14.18 -23.92
N THR A 153 12.91 13.19 -24.66
CA THR A 153 13.68 11.98 -24.97
C THR A 153 14.11 12.02 -26.43
N GLU A 154 15.06 11.16 -26.79
CA GLU A 154 15.71 11.16 -28.12
C GLU A 154 14.70 11.03 -29.27
N ASN A 155 13.66 10.22 -29.09
CA ASN A 155 12.70 9.87 -30.13
C ASN A 155 11.27 10.35 -29.87
N ILE A 156 11.00 10.94 -28.69
CA ILE A 156 9.65 11.41 -28.31
C ILE A 156 9.76 12.83 -27.79
N ILE A 157 9.08 13.73 -28.49
CA ILE A 157 9.06 15.14 -28.12
C ILE A 157 7.75 15.50 -27.41
N GLN A 158 6.65 14.84 -27.77
CA GLN A 158 5.36 15.04 -27.12
C GLN A 158 4.58 13.73 -27.01
N ILE A 159 3.73 13.66 -25.99
CA ILE A 159 2.77 12.57 -25.81
C ILE A 159 1.38 13.18 -25.69
N ASN A 160 0.48 12.77 -26.58
CA ASN A 160 -0.94 13.10 -26.49
C ASN A 160 -1.65 11.97 -25.74
N HIS A 161 -2.08 12.25 -24.52
CA HIS A 161 -2.90 11.35 -23.71
C HIS A 161 -4.38 11.64 -23.94
N PHE A 162 -5.19 10.61 -24.13
CA PHE A 162 -6.64 10.67 -24.22
C PHE A 162 -7.23 9.79 -23.13
N TYR A 163 -7.76 10.41 -22.09
CA TYR A 163 -8.40 9.74 -20.96
C TYR A 163 -9.87 9.54 -21.26
N VAL A 164 -10.25 8.30 -21.57
CA VAL A 164 -11.62 7.90 -21.89
C VAL A 164 -12.28 7.33 -20.64
N THR A 165 -13.40 7.92 -20.23
CA THR A 165 -14.16 7.47 -19.04
C THR A 165 -14.77 6.09 -19.29
N ILE A 166 -14.68 5.22 -18.28
CA ILE A 166 -15.38 3.93 -18.25
C ILE A 166 -16.62 4.09 -17.37
N ASP A 167 -17.82 3.86 -17.92
CA ASP A 167 -19.05 4.08 -17.17
C ASP A 167 -19.11 3.23 -15.90
N GLY A 168 -19.48 3.88 -14.79
CA GLY A 168 -19.65 3.21 -13.50
C GLY A 168 -18.35 2.78 -12.81
N LYS A 169 -17.18 3.19 -13.31
CA LYS A 169 -15.87 2.93 -12.68
C LYS A 169 -15.10 4.23 -12.41
N ASP A 170 -14.25 4.20 -11.38
CA ASP A 170 -13.29 5.28 -11.05
C ASP A 170 -12.00 5.20 -11.88
N GLU A 171 -12.02 4.39 -12.93
CA GLU A 171 -10.91 4.09 -13.83
C GLU A 171 -11.19 4.64 -15.23
N ARG A 172 -10.12 4.92 -15.97
CA ARG A 172 -10.17 5.42 -17.34
C ARG A 172 -9.19 4.65 -18.20
N TYR A 173 -9.48 4.56 -19.51
CA TYR A 173 -8.45 4.21 -20.47
C TYR A 173 -7.59 5.45 -20.73
N ASP A 174 -6.28 5.34 -20.54
CA ASP A 174 -5.28 6.26 -21.07
C ASP A 174 -4.80 5.71 -22.41
N VAL A 175 -5.35 6.26 -23.50
CA VAL A 175 -4.89 5.99 -24.86
C VAL A 175 -3.91 7.10 -25.24
N TYR A 176 -2.66 6.76 -25.52
CA TYR A 176 -1.62 7.75 -25.75
C TYR A 176 -0.80 7.51 -27.00
N PHE A 177 -0.36 8.60 -27.62
CA PHE A 177 0.37 8.60 -28.88
C PHE A 177 1.62 9.48 -28.81
N HIS A 178 2.74 8.97 -29.30
CA HIS A 178 4.01 9.68 -29.35
C HIS A 178 4.13 10.52 -30.62
N TRP A 179 4.57 11.77 -30.49
CA TRP A 179 5.04 12.60 -31.60
C TRP A 179 6.57 12.48 -31.71
N PRO A 180 7.14 12.25 -32.91
CA PRO A 180 6.55 12.49 -34.24
C PRO A 180 5.81 11.31 -34.90
N ALA A 181 5.73 10.14 -34.28
CA ALA A 181 5.10 8.98 -34.91
C ALA A 181 3.62 9.18 -35.26
N PHE A 182 2.87 9.92 -34.44
CA PHE A 182 1.51 10.34 -34.73
C PHE A 182 1.39 11.86 -34.63
N GLU A 183 0.85 12.48 -35.68
CA GLU A 183 0.35 13.84 -35.58
C GLU A 183 -0.96 13.85 -34.78
N LEU A 184 -1.26 14.98 -34.10
CA LEU A 184 -2.48 15.13 -33.33
C LEU A 184 -3.75 14.84 -34.15
N LYS A 185 -3.76 15.24 -35.43
CA LYS A 185 -4.91 14.99 -36.33
C LYS A 185 -5.18 13.49 -36.49
N ASP A 186 -4.13 12.68 -36.62
CA ASP A 186 -4.23 11.24 -36.83
C ASP A 186 -4.64 10.55 -35.54
N ALA A 187 -4.05 10.98 -34.41
CA ALA A 187 -4.45 10.52 -33.09
C ALA A 187 -5.94 10.79 -32.81
N ILE A 188 -6.45 11.98 -33.16
CA ILE A 188 -7.88 12.29 -33.02
C ILE A 188 -8.75 11.40 -33.91
N LEU A 189 -8.34 11.14 -35.15
CA LEU A 189 -9.08 10.25 -36.06
C LEU A 189 -9.14 8.82 -35.52
N ILE A 190 -8.03 8.31 -34.98
CA ILE A 190 -7.97 7.00 -34.34
C ILE A 190 -8.87 6.98 -33.10
N MET A 191 -8.80 8.00 -32.25
CA MET A 191 -9.63 8.08 -31.03
C MET A 191 -11.13 8.13 -31.32
N ARG A 192 -11.54 8.66 -32.48
CA ARG A 192 -12.95 8.59 -32.92
C ARG A 192 -13.43 7.19 -33.25
N THR A 193 -12.53 6.22 -33.37
CA THR A 193 -12.88 4.82 -33.57
C THR A 193 -12.79 4.01 -32.29
N PHE A 194 -12.42 4.65 -31.18
CA PHE A 194 -12.31 3.99 -29.89
C PHE A 194 -13.70 3.76 -29.31
N GLU A 195 -14.08 2.50 -29.15
CA GLU A 195 -15.33 2.08 -28.55
C GLU A 195 -15.07 1.12 -27.39
N ILE A 196 -15.82 1.28 -26.31
CA ILE A 196 -15.85 0.38 -25.16
C ILE A 196 -17.11 -0.48 -25.28
N HIS A 197 -16.94 -1.81 -25.27
CA HIS A 197 -18.01 -2.80 -25.23
C HIS A 197 -18.24 -3.21 -23.77
N GLN A 198 -19.49 -3.16 -23.30
CA GLN A 198 -19.87 -3.51 -21.93
C GLN A 198 -20.58 -4.87 -21.91
#